data_AF-A0A7W4B3S2-F1
#
_entry.id   AF-A0A7W4B3S2-F1
#
_cell.length_a   1.000
_cell.length_b   1.000
_cell.length_c   1.000
_cell.angle_alpha   90.00
_cell.angle_beta   90.00
_cell.angle_gamma   90.00
#
_symmetry.space_group_name_H-M   'P 1'
#
loop_
_entity.id
_entity.type
_entity.pdbx_description
1 polymer ?
#
loop_
_entity_poly.entity_id
_entity_poly.type
_entity_poly.pdbx_seq_one_letter_code
_entity_poly.pdbx_strand_id
1 'polypeptide(L)'
;MKKIVVITSVVLVSLITAFSILSSKHQNSTPLTQAEAKVDIKKLKANFGNNTNGKNIYFKQPFPTDIPTDAQCEELNYTQYQLRDNNKRDIEFKALQAFKNGYTAKQVAEAIWFSSHWSVAKDWYDKAALAESVEKLLPILQSIPNSERLISQYSYVNAPDTNITTVVDYTGSLDILWKNLPTDTIYKKVNSTNTPAVEIFNEIERTFSEIPYEVLNNNQLSPLNSILNLLLTKQQLQSAILLLQRYPDLMLSDVNFDNKLALTFLTIIGSEDYEITDLTEHQLFFTLLGLLKKQVFYQKVTHPWFSNEEVNKGVEKLNDEGIVIKIVLVDDIEKPNPILQLNIKESELTAEQQLSLKKCQSTKDWFTSRELTLNEIETFIDQPFIAKIKSSPEFEHCKNKKVLQNLPLIKSQFAAVSKVINQAIGNQNSSLEELDLESLDLPVLLPETKSILAVFIARDYLQATSLNEQEIIARLSNVGLKPVSSHSELLGEFAGLKGVTLWLNSLNFEQLKDAQVLLNRFAAEGVFEPFAILNTRLGGVVFNDNELDPLYFFIQNYSALSIHSGDPITYENKKNKAFIDFFNRNGVHIEPQHLRAAFALKIRYRESYNRLINYFPELEVKSGEDYFSVNCR
;
A
#
# COMPACT_ATOMS: atom_id res chain seq x y z
N MET A 1 -21.00 -59.24 -8.38
CA MET A 1 -20.65 -59.76 -7.03
C MET A 1 -20.84 -58.60 -6.05
N LYS A 2 -21.98 -58.54 -5.32
CA LYS A 2 -22.15 -58.88 -3.88
C LYS A 2 -21.15 -58.11 -2.98
N LYS A 3 -21.51 -57.29 -1.98
CA LYS A 3 -22.71 -57.12 -1.12
C LYS A 3 -22.81 -55.62 -0.70
N ILE A 4 -23.95 -54.92 -0.74
CA ILE A 4 -25.03 -54.82 0.27
C ILE A 4 -24.57 -54.91 1.74
N VAL A 5 -24.71 -53.80 2.48
CA VAL A 5 -25.36 -53.80 3.80
C VAL A 5 -26.30 -52.58 3.87
N VAL A 6 -27.59 -52.89 3.98
CA VAL A 6 -28.72 -52.02 4.34
C VAL A 6 -29.23 -52.55 5.67
N ILE A 7 -29.38 -51.70 6.71
CA ILE A 7 -30.25 -51.89 7.89
C ILE A 7 -30.59 -50.46 8.40
N THR A 8 -31.73 -49.86 7.99
CA THR A 8 -33.03 -49.72 8.71
C THR A 8 -32.94 -48.95 10.03
N SER A 9 -33.51 -47.73 10.12
CA SER A 9 -34.92 -47.41 10.46
C SER A 9 -35.31 -47.72 11.91
N VAL A 10 -35.86 -46.71 12.61
CA VAL A 10 -36.89 -46.71 13.69
C VAL A 10 -36.72 -45.36 14.44
N VAL A 11 -37.60 -44.37 14.23
CA VAL A 11 -38.89 -44.16 14.95
C VAL A 11 -38.59 -43.78 16.41
N LEU A 12 -39.04 -42.71 17.06
CA LEU A 12 -40.17 -41.77 16.97
C LEU A 12 -40.31 -41.31 18.44
N VAL A 13 -41.13 -40.27 18.72
CA VAL A 13 -41.68 -39.94 20.07
C VAL A 13 -40.63 -39.22 20.93
N SER A 14 -40.82 -38.02 21.48
CA SER A 14 -41.97 -37.13 21.67
C SER A 14 -41.43 -36.03 22.62
N LEU A 15 -41.66 -34.75 22.36
CA LEU A 15 -42.75 -33.98 22.99
C LEU A 15 -42.43 -33.57 24.44
N ILE A 16 -42.75 -32.30 24.72
CA ILE A 16 -42.91 -31.60 26.01
C ILE A 16 -41.84 -30.50 26.19
N THR A 17 -42.02 -29.31 25.60
CA THR A 17 -42.79 -28.15 26.11
C THR A 17 -42.51 -27.76 27.57
N ALA A 18 -41.87 -26.60 27.73
CA ALA A 18 -42.16 -25.55 28.73
C ALA A 18 -41.39 -24.29 28.26
N PHE A 19 -41.99 -23.24 27.66
CA PHE A 19 -42.81 -22.20 28.32
C PHE A 19 -42.23 -21.87 29.72
N SER A 20 -41.76 -20.67 30.09
CA SER A 20 -42.20 -19.31 29.77
C SER A 20 -41.29 -18.28 30.49
N ILE A 21 -41.51 -17.00 30.16
CA ILE A 21 -41.39 -15.78 31.00
C ILE A 21 -40.20 -14.84 30.72
N LEU A 22 -40.55 -13.81 29.95
CA LEU A 22 -40.25 -12.38 30.13
C LEU A 22 -39.39 -12.01 31.37
N SER A 23 -38.42 -11.14 31.12
CA SER A 23 -38.51 -9.81 31.71
C SER A 23 -37.93 -8.77 30.78
N SER A 24 -38.81 -7.90 30.28
CA SER A 24 -38.43 -6.58 29.81
C SER A 24 -37.66 -5.88 30.92
N LYS A 25 -36.49 -5.34 30.59
CA LYS A 25 -35.99 -4.12 31.20
C LYS A 25 -35.57 -3.18 30.09
N HIS A 26 -36.43 -2.18 29.86
CA HIS A 26 -35.97 -0.90 29.36
C HIS A 26 -34.76 -0.47 30.19
N GLN A 27 -33.61 -0.36 29.57
CA GLN A 27 -32.56 0.53 30.04
C GLN A 27 -32.43 1.65 29.02
N ASN A 28 -32.68 2.85 29.53
CA ASN A 28 -32.62 4.12 28.85
C ASN A 28 -31.30 4.25 28.09
N SER A 29 -31.42 4.68 26.84
CA SER A 29 -30.33 5.24 26.05
C SER A 29 -29.74 6.45 26.77
N THR A 30 -28.59 6.25 27.41
CA THR A 30 -27.73 7.36 27.82
C THR A 30 -27.12 7.95 26.54
N PRO A 31 -27.17 9.28 26.30
CA PRO A 31 -26.51 9.89 25.16
C PRO A 31 -25.00 9.71 25.35
N LEU A 32 -24.35 8.96 24.46
CA LEU A 32 -22.89 8.87 24.42
C LEU A 32 -22.34 10.23 23.99
N THR A 33 -21.76 10.93 24.96
CA THR A 33 -20.82 12.04 24.78
C THR A 33 -19.75 11.66 23.76
N GLN A 34 -19.53 12.53 22.78
CA GLN A 34 -18.34 12.53 21.92
C GLN A 34 -17.10 12.53 22.81
N ALA A 35 -16.40 11.41 22.87
CA ALA A 35 -15.06 11.33 23.41
C ALA A 35 -14.11 11.36 22.21
N GLU A 36 -13.35 12.45 22.07
CA GLU A 36 -12.14 12.49 21.26
C GLU A 36 -11.13 11.50 21.87
N ALA A 37 -11.25 10.24 21.48
CA ALA A 37 -10.29 9.24 21.85
C ALA A 37 -9.11 9.31 20.86
N LYS A 38 -8.08 10.08 21.21
CA LYS A 38 -6.71 9.85 20.70
C LYS A 38 -6.26 8.47 21.21
N VAL A 39 -6.66 7.44 20.50
CA VAL A 39 -6.24 6.06 20.75
C VAL A 39 -4.92 5.84 20.02
N ASP A 40 -3.82 6.31 20.61
CA ASP A 40 -2.48 5.88 20.24
C ASP A 40 -2.19 4.58 20.99
N ILE A 41 -2.80 3.46 20.56
CA ILE A 41 -2.45 2.13 21.11
C ILE A 41 -1.13 1.70 20.45
N LYS A 42 -0.02 2.25 20.94
CA LYS A 42 1.20 1.47 21.02
C LYS A 42 1.00 0.46 22.14
N LYS A 43 0.76 -0.81 21.81
CA LYS A 43 0.97 -1.91 22.77
C LYS A 43 2.33 -1.67 23.44
N LEU A 44 2.34 -1.46 24.76
CA LEU A 44 3.59 -1.44 25.52
C LEU A 44 4.35 -2.74 25.20
N LYS A 45 5.58 -2.62 24.67
CA LYS A 45 6.42 -3.80 24.42
C LYS A 45 6.60 -4.54 25.75
N ALA A 46 6.69 -5.88 25.73
CA ALA A 46 6.75 -6.72 26.93
C ALA A 46 7.99 -6.50 27.85
N ASN A 47 8.90 -5.59 27.49
CA ASN A 47 10.19 -5.37 28.14
C ASN A 47 10.23 -4.10 29.03
N PHE A 48 9.12 -3.38 29.21
CA PHE A 48 9.04 -2.18 30.04
C PHE A 48 8.69 -2.53 31.50
N GLY A 49 9.60 -2.22 32.42
CA GLY A 49 9.40 -2.34 33.86
C GLY A 49 8.92 -1.06 34.54
N ASN A 50 8.37 -1.21 35.76
CA ASN A 50 7.85 -0.12 36.57
C ASN A 50 8.80 1.08 36.68
N ASN A 51 8.21 2.26 36.66
CA ASN A 51 8.87 3.55 36.65
C ASN A 51 9.54 3.83 38.01
N THR A 52 10.86 4.04 38.01
CA THR A 52 11.58 4.63 39.15
C THR A 52 12.28 5.88 38.67
N ASN A 53 11.93 7.03 39.25
CA ASN A 53 12.52 8.35 38.95
C ASN A 53 12.34 8.83 37.49
N GLY A 54 11.22 8.53 36.84
CA GLY A 54 10.90 9.05 35.50
C GLY A 54 11.58 8.31 34.34
N LYS A 55 12.35 7.24 34.63
CA LYS A 55 12.96 6.34 33.63
C LYS A 55 12.49 4.90 33.83
N ASN A 56 12.29 4.20 32.73
CA ASN A 56 11.83 2.81 32.69
C ASN A 56 13.00 1.83 32.94
N ILE A 57 12.69 0.65 33.46
CA ILE A 57 13.64 -0.46 33.56
C ILE A 57 13.48 -1.35 32.31
N TYR A 58 14.59 -1.79 31.71
CA TYR A 58 14.55 -2.74 30.60
C TYR A 58 14.65 -4.18 31.13
N PHE A 59 13.62 -4.99 30.91
CA PHE A 59 13.64 -6.40 31.25
C PHE A 59 14.12 -7.26 30.06
N LYS A 60 15.38 -7.70 30.11
CA LYS A 60 15.98 -8.58 29.10
C LYS A 60 15.39 -10.00 29.19
N GLN A 61 14.44 -10.32 28.32
CA GLN A 61 13.86 -11.68 28.24
C GLN A 61 14.85 -12.69 27.62
N PRO A 62 14.97 -13.93 28.10
CA PRO A 62 15.86 -14.94 27.50
C PRO A 62 15.44 -15.28 26.07
N PHE A 63 16.39 -15.71 25.23
CA PHE A 63 16.06 -16.19 23.88
C PHE A 63 15.12 -17.41 23.98
N PRO A 64 14.03 -17.50 23.19
CA PRO A 64 13.11 -18.62 23.32
C PRO A 64 13.80 -19.92 22.88
N THR A 65 13.73 -20.96 23.71
CA THR A 65 14.38 -22.26 23.48
C THR A 65 13.40 -23.39 23.24
N ASP A 66 12.16 -23.27 23.73
CA ASP A 66 11.07 -24.23 23.53
C ASP A 66 10.18 -23.80 22.34
N ILE A 67 10.78 -23.75 21.15
CA ILE A 67 10.09 -23.41 19.90
C ILE A 67 9.93 -24.71 19.09
N PRO A 68 8.75 -24.97 18.48
CA PRO A 68 8.60 -26.06 17.53
C PRO A 68 9.62 -25.97 16.38
N THR A 69 9.87 -27.09 15.69
CA THR A 69 10.79 -27.08 14.54
C THR A 69 10.24 -26.19 13.42
N ASP A 70 11.11 -25.72 12.52
CA ASP A 70 10.67 -24.87 11.40
C ASP A 70 9.59 -25.58 10.56
N ALA A 71 9.76 -26.88 10.31
CA ALA A 71 8.78 -27.70 9.59
C ALA A 71 7.42 -27.75 10.31
N GLN A 72 7.40 -27.88 11.63
CA GLN A 72 6.17 -27.84 12.42
C GLN A 72 5.52 -26.45 12.37
N CYS A 73 6.31 -25.39 12.44
CA CYS A 73 5.80 -24.03 12.32
C CYS A 73 5.24 -23.74 10.92
N GLU A 74 5.89 -24.22 9.86
CA GLU A 74 5.38 -24.15 8.49
C GLU A 74 4.08 -24.92 8.32
N GLU A 75 4.00 -26.16 8.84
CA GLU A 75 2.80 -26.99 8.81
C GLU A 75 1.62 -26.36 9.57
N LEU A 76 1.87 -25.79 10.76
CA LEU A 76 0.84 -25.10 11.55
C LEU A 76 0.33 -23.84 10.84
N ASN A 77 1.24 -23.05 10.26
CA ASN A 77 0.86 -21.88 9.46
C ASN A 77 0.05 -22.29 8.23
N TYR A 78 0.47 -23.35 7.52
CA TYR A 78 -0.23 -23.89 6.38
C TYR A 78 -1.62 -24.42 6.75
N THR A 79 -1.74 -25.12 7.88
CA THR A 79 -3.03 -25.59 8.42
C THR A 79 -3.93 -24.42 8.76
N GLN A 80 -3.42 -23.39 9.46
CA GLN A 80 -4.20 -22.18 9.75
C GLN A 80 -4.68 -21.49 8.46
N TYR A 81 -3.81 -21.43 7.45
CA TYR A 81 -4.15 -20.89 6.14
C TYR A 81 -5.27 -21.71 5.46
N GLN A 82 -5.16 -23.04 5.42
CA GLN A 82 -6.18 -23.91 4.86
C GLN A 82 -7.54 -23.76 5.57
N LEU A 83 -7.53 -23.69 6.91
CA LEU A 83 -8.75 -23.49 7.69
C LEU A 83 -9.41 -22.14 7.37
N ARG A 84 -8.61 -21.06 7.27
CA ARG A 84 -9.11 -19.74 6.85
C ARG A 84 -9.66 -19.74 5.43
N ASP A 85 -8.98 -20.41 4.49
CA ASP A 85 -9.44 -20.52 3.10
C ASP A 85 -10.74 -21.32 3.00
N ASN A 86 -10.85 -22.43 3.72
CA ASN A 86 -12.07 -23.22 3.80
C ASN A 86 -13.23 -22.39 4.38
N ASN A 87 -13.01 -21.68 5.50
CA ASN A 87 -14.02 -20.80 6.07
C ASN A 87 -14.45 -19.74 5.05
N LYS A 88 -13.50 -19.11 4.31
CA LYS A 88 -13.82 -18.14 3.25
C LYS A 88 -14.68 -18.75 2.14
N ARG A 89 -14.36 -19.96 1.68
CA ARG A 89 -15.16 -20.68 0.67
C ARG A 89 -16.56 -21.00 1.17
N ASP A 90 -16.70 -21.38 2.43
CA ASP A 90 -18.01 -21.63 3.05
C ASP A 90 -18.85 -20.34 3.13
N ILE A 91 -18.23 -19.19 3.44
CA ILE A 91 -18.89 -17.88 3.40
C ILE A 91 -19.42 -17.60 2.00
N GLU A 92 -18.56 -17.68 1.00
CA GLU A 92 -18.90 -17.41 -0.41
C GLU A 92 -20.03 -18.31 -0.91
N PHE A 93 -19.94 -19.61 -0.63
CA PHE A 93 -20.93 -20.58 -1.06
C PHE A 93 -22.31 -20.30 -0.44
N LYS A 94 -22.36 -20.05 0.87
CA LYS A 94 -23.63 -19.75 1.55
C LYS A 94 -24.19 -18.38 1.16
N ALA A 95 -23.33 -17.39 0.97
CA ALA A 95 -23.71 -16.08 0.47
C ALA A 95 -24.32 -16.18 -0.93
N LEU A 96 -23.68 -16.94 -1.84
CA LEU A 96 -24.21 -17.18 -3.18
C LEU A 96 -25.56 -17.91 -3.14
N GLN A 97 -25.72 -18.92 -2.27
CA GLN A 97 -27.01 -19.61 -2.11
C GLN A 97 -28.09 -18.65 -1.61
N ALA A 98 -27.79 -17.80 -0.64
CA ALA A 98 -28.73 -16.79 -0.18
C ALA A 98 -29.10 -15.80 -1.31
N PHE A 99 -28.12 -15.32 -2.05
CA PHE A 99 -28.33 -14.43 -3.19
C PHE A 99 -29.22 -15.07 -4.27
N LYS A 100 -28.93 -16.31 -4.68
CA LYS A 100 -29.77 -17.08 -5.64
C LYS A 100 -31.17 -17.39 -5.11
N ASN A 101 -31.38 -17.36 -3.80
CA ASN A 101 -32.70 -17.53 -3.16
C ASN A 101 -33.49 -16.20 -3.03
N GLY A 102 -33.01 -15.10 -3.63
CA GLY A 102 -33.74 -13.84 -3.75
C GLY A 102 -33.44 -12.80 -2.65
N TYR A 103 -32.41 -13.01 -1.82
CA TYR A 103 -31.91 -11.97 -0.92
C TYR A 103 -31.08 -10.95 -1.70
N THR A 104 -31.20 -9.66 -1.35
CA THR A 104 -30.47 -8.60 -2.07
C THR A 104 -28.98 -8.61 -1.73
N ALA A 105 -28.16 -8.02 -2.62
CA ALA A 105 -26.73 -7.86 -2.43
C ALA A 105 -26.40 -7.19 -1.09
N LYS A 106 -27.18 -6.17 -0.70
CA LYS A 106 -27.07 -5.50 0.60
C LYS A 106 -27.26 -6.47 1.77
N GLN A 107 -28.36 -7.23 1.77
CA GLN A 107 -28.72 -8.12 2.88
C GLN A 107 -27.68 -9.23 3.06
N VAL A 108 -27.18 -9.79 1.96
CA VAL A 108 -26.16 -10.83 2.02
C VAL A 108 -24.82 -10.25 2.47
N ALA A 109 -24.43 -9.07 2.00
CA ALA A 109 -23.21 -8.40 2.46
C ALA A 109 -23.25 -8.07 3.96
N GLU A 110 -24.39 -7.63 4.50
CA GLU A 110 -24.58 -7.46 5.96
C GLU A 110 -24.38 -8.78 6.71
N ALA A 111 -24.89 -9.90 6.18
CA ALA A 111 -24.71 -11.23 6.77
C ALA A 111 -23.24 -11.72 6.72
N ILE A 112 -22.52 -11.41 5.64
CA ILE A 112 -21.09 -11.66 5.52
C ILE A 112 -20.33 -10.81 6.53
N TRP A 113 -20.63 -9.53 6.66
CA TRP A 113 -19.94 -8.64 7.59
C TRP A 113 -20.12 -9.10 9.03
N PHE A 114 -21.35 -9.49 9.39
CA PHE A 114 -21.63 -10.09 10.69
C PHE A 114 -20.74 -11.32 10.95
N SER A 115 -20.66 -12.24 9.98
CA SER A 115 -19.94 -13.51 10.08
C SER A 115 -18.43 -13.40 9.83
N SER A 116 -17.92 -12.25 9.38
CA SER A 116 -16.53 -12.07 8.94
C SER A 116 -16.07 -10.61 9.12
N HIS A 117 -15.49 -9.99 8.09
CA HIS A 117 -14.92 -8.65 8.12
C HIS A 117 -15.60 -7.76 7.09
N TRP A 118 -15.63 -6.45 7.35
CA TRP A 118 -16.22 -5.44 6.46
C TRP A 118 -15.64 -5.52 5.04
N SER A 119 -14.32 -5.67 4.91
CA SER A 119 -13.63 -5.71 3.63
C SER A 119 -14.11 -6.87 2.75
N VAL A 120 -14.35 -8.04 3.34
CA VAL A 120 -14.88 -9.22 2.64
C VAL A 120 -16.32 -8.97 2.19
N ALA A 121 -17.15 -8.42 3.07
CA ALA A 121 -18.54 -8.07 2.76
C ALA A 121 -18.64 -7.03 1.64
N LYS A 122 -17.79 -6.01 1.67
CA LYS A 122 -17.73 -4.93 0.69
C LYS A 122 -17.28 -5.44 -0.69
N ASP A 123 -16.22 -6.24 -0.75
CA ASP A 123 -15.76 -6.87 -2.00
C ASP A 123 -16.84 -7.78 -2.61
N TRP A 124 -17.55 -8.53 -1.76
CA TRP A 124 -18.67 -9.35 -2.20
C TRP A 124 -19.84 -8.49 -2.70
N TYR A 125 -20.20 -7.43 -1.98
CA TYR A 125 -21.27 -6.49 -2.36
C TYR A 125 -21.01 -5.87 -3.73
N ASP A 126 -19.80 -5.39 -4.00
CA ASP A 126 -19.45 -4.76 -5.28
C ASP A 126 -19.74 -5.70 -6.47
N LYS A 127 -19.45 -7.00 -6.31
CA LYS A 127 -19.73 -8.03 -7.34
C LYS A 127 -21.22 -8.34 -7.44
N ALA A 128 -21.89 -8.50 -6.31
CA ALA A 128 -23.31 -8.85 -6.27
C ALA A 128 -24.22 -7.73 -6.77
N ALA A 129 -23.97 -6.47 -6.38
CA ALA A 129 -24.71 -5.31 -6.85
C ALA A 129 -24.58 -5.11 -8.37
N LEU A 130 -23.39 -5.38 -8.92
CA LEU A 130 -23.19 -5.43 -10.36
C LEU A 130 -24.00 -6.57 -10.99
N ALA A 131 -23.98 -7.77 -10.43
CA ALA A 131 -24.78 -8.90 -10.92
C ALA A 131 -26.30 -8.60 -10.91
N GLU A 132 -26.82 -7.97 -9.85
CA GLU A 132 -28.22 -7.52 -9.78
C GLU A 132 -28.55 -6.52 -10.90
N SER A 133 -27.62 -5.62 -11.20
CA SER A 133 -27.81 -4.61 -12.26
C SER A 133 -27.77 -5.23 -13.65
N VAL A 134 -26.89 -6.20 -13.89
CA VAL A 134 -26.85 -6.99 -15.13
C VAL A 134 -28.13 -7.79 -15.30
N GLU A 135 -28.62 -8.45 -14.25
CA GLU A 135 -29.88 -9.20 -14.27
C GLU A 135 -31.06 -8.29 -14.62
N LYS A 136 -31.19 -7.17 -13.91
CA LYS A 136 -32.29 -6.21 -14.08
C LYS A 136 -32.34 -5.62 -15.49
N LEU A 137 -31.18 -5.36 -16.09
CA LEU A 137 -31.06 -4.70 -17.39
C LEU A 137 -30.68 -5.67 -18.52
N LEU A 138 -30.74 -6.98 -18.28
CA LEU A 138 -30.33 -8.01 -19.24
C LEU A 138 -30.95 -7.84 -20.64
N PRO A 139 -32.27 -7.58 -20.79
CA PRO A 139 -32.88 -7.41 -22.11
C PRO A 139 -32.33 -6.19 -22.88
N ILE A 140 -31.95 -5.14 -22.15
CA ILE A 140 -31.39 -3.92 -22.73
C ILE A 140 -29.93 -4.16 -23.10
N LEU A 141 -29.15 -4.78 -22.20
CA LEU A 141 -27.74 -5.11 -22.44
C LEU A 141 -27.57 -5.99 -23.69
N GLN A 142 -28.51 -6.89 -23.98
CA GLN A 142 -28.51 -7.73 -25.19
C GLN A 142 -28.56 -6.94 -26.51
N SER A 143 -29.08 -5.70 -26.48
CA SER A 143 -29.12 -4.82 -27.65
C SER A 143 -27.86 -3.98 -27.86
N ILE A 144 -26.95 -3.96 -26.88
CA ILE A 144 -25.71 -3.17 -26.96
C ILE A 144 -24.67 -3.94 -27.80
N PRO A 145 -24.00 -3.29 -28.76
CA PRO A 145 -22.89 -3.89 -29.50
C PRO A 145 -21.79 -4.41 -28.58
N ASN A 146 -21.19 -5.56 -28.92
CA ASN A 146 -20.09 -6.20 -28.16
C ASN A 146 -20.47 -6.72 -26.74
N SER A 147 -21.77 -6.79 -26.42
CA SER A 147 -22.27 -7.32 -25.14
C SER A 147 -22.21 -8.84 -25.03
N GLU A 148 -21.89 -9.58 -26.10
CA GLU A 148 -22.01 -11.04 -26.16
C GLU A 148 -21.20 -11.73 -25.07
N ARG A 149 -20.02 -11.20 -24.73
CA ARG A 149 -19.18 -11.75 -23.66
C ARG A 149 -19.82 -11.59 -22.28
N LEU A 150 -20.37 -10.42 -21.97
CA LEU A 150 -21.07 -10.16 -20.71
C LEU A 150 -22.32 -11.05 -20.61
N ILE A 151 -23.12 -11.11 -21.67
CA ILE A 151 -24.36 -11.89 -21.73
C ILE A 151 -24.07 -13.39 -21.62
N SER A 152 -23.06 -13.90 -22.33
CA SER A 152 -22.68 -15.32 -22.27
C SER A 152 -22.13 -15.71 -20.89
N GLN A 153 -21.33 -14.84 -20.27
CA GLN A 153 -20.87 -15.06 -18.90
C GLN A 153 -22.05 -15.09 -17.93
N TYR A 154 -22.97 -14.12 -18.00
CA TYR A 154 -24.16 -14.09 -17.15
C TYR A 154 -25.04 -15.34 -17.33
N SER A 155 -25.30 -15.71 -18.58
CA SER A 155 -26.14 -16.86 -18.93
C SER A 155 -25.51 -18.18 -18.48
N TYR A 156 -24.19 -18.33 -18.61
CA TYR A 156 -23.47 -19.47 -18.08
C TYR A 156 -23.62 -19.54 -16.56
N VAL A 157 -23.38 -18.43 -15.84
CA VAL A 157 -23.38 -18.42 -14.37
C VAL A 157 -24.74 -18.76 -13.76
N ASN A 158 -25.81 -18.35 -14.42
CA ASN A 158 -27.18 -18.54 -13.94
C ASN A 158 -27.90 -19.74 -14.58
N ALA A 159 -27.20 -20.58 -15.35
CA ALA A 159 -27.80 -21.81 -15.86
C ALA A 159 -28.05 -22.82 -14.70
N PRO A 160 -29.11 -23.67 -14.78
CA PRO A 160 -29.54 -24.55 -13.69
C PRO A 160 -28.49 -25.52 -13.15
N ASP A 161 -27.57 -25.99 -14.01
CA ASP A 161 -26.62 -27.07 -13.70
C ASP A 161 -25.18 -26.58 -13.48
N THR A 162 -24.97 -25.30 -13.13
CA THR A 162 -23.61 -24.78 -12.93
C THR A 162 -23.07 -25.02 -11.53
N ASN A 163 -21.83 -25.53 -11.47
CA ASN A 163 -21.09 -25.76 -10.22
C ASN A 163 -20.42 -24.49 -9.67
N ILE A 164 -21.00 -23.32 -9.90
CA ILE A 164 -20.43 -22.06 -9.43
C ILE A 164 -20.73 -21.90 -7.95
N THR A 165 -19.67 -21.67 -7.18
CA THR A 165 -19.70 -21.60 -5.71
C THR A 165 -19.42 -20.20 -5.16
N THR A 166 -19.13 -19.22 -6.02
CA THR A 166 -18.85 -17.84 -5.64
C THR A 166 -19.65 -16.87 -6.51
N VAL A 167 -19.90 -15.66 -6.00
CA VAL A 167 -20.45 -14.59 -6.86
C VAL A 167 -19.43 -14.24 -7.95
N VAL A 168 -19.91 -14.09 -9.18
CA VAL A 168 -19.04 -13.80 -10.33
C VAL A 168 -18.83 -12.31 -10.47
N ASP A 169 -17.58 -11.92 -10.65
CA ASP A 169 -17.20 -10.56 -10.95
C ASP A 169 -17.32 -10.31 -12.47
N TYR A 170 -18.18 -9.35 -12.84
CA TYR A 170 -18.42 -8.96 -14.23
C TYR A 170 -17.63 -7.70 -14.65
N THR A 171 -16.82 -7.11 -13.77
CA THR A 171 -16.06 -5.88 -14.06
C THR A 171 -15.21 -6.00 -15.32
N GLY A 172 -14.43 -7.08 -15.47
CA GLY A 172 -13.61 -7.28 -16.67
C GLY A 172 -14.42 -7.44 -17.97
N SER A 173 -15.65 -7.95 -17.90
CA SER A 173 -16.53 -8.02 -19.07
C SER A 173 -17.17 -6.67 -19.39
N LEU A 174 -17.48 -5.85 -18.38
CA LEU A 174 -17.86 -4.45 -18.59
C LEU A 174 -16.72 -3.62 -19.17
N ASP A 175 -15.49 -3.77 -18.67
CA ASP A 175 -14.34 -3.02 -19.19
C ASP A 175 -14.12 -3.29 -20.68
N ILE A 176 -14.30 -4.53 -21.11
CA ILE A 176 -14.24 -4.92 -22.53
C ILE A 176 -15.39 -4.28 -23.32
N LEU A 177 -16.60 -4.26 -22.77
CA LEU A 177 -17.76 -3.64 -23.39
C LEU A 177 -17.51 -2.15 -23.68
N TRP A 178 -16.79 -1.46 -22.78
CA TRP A 178 -16.50 -0.03 -22.89
C TRP A 178 -15.18 0.32 -23.59
N LYS A 179 -14.32 -0.67 -23.85
CA LYS A 179 -12.93 -0.46 -24.31
C LYS A 179 -12.80 0.33 -25.62
N ASN A 180 -13.76 0.19 -26.54
CA ASN A 180 -13.68 0.77 -27.89
C ASN A 180 -14.42 2.10 -28.03
N LEU A 181 -14.88 2.69 -26.92
CA LEU A 181 -15.55 3.99 -26.97
C LEU A 181 -14.54 5.08 -27.36
N PRO A 182 -14.87 5.99 -28.31
CA PRO A 182 -13.93 6.97 -28.84
C PRO A 182 -13.73 8.16 -27.88
N THR A 183 -13.16 7.90 -26.70
CA THR A 183 -13.03 8.89 -25.62
C THR A 183 -11.91 9.91 -25.83
N ASP A 184 -11.02 9.73 -26.81
CA ASP A 184 -9.85 10.61 -27.04
C ASP A 184 -10.24 12.08 -27.21
N THR A 185 -11.35 12.35 -27.89
CA THR A 185 -11.85 13.71 -28.08
C THR A 185 -12.35 14.31 -26.76
N ILE A 186 -12.97 13.51 -25.90
CA ILE A 186 -13.37 13.94 -24.55
C ILE A 186 -12.11 14.33 -23.76
N TYR A 187 -11.09 13.46 -23.73
CA TYR A 187 -9.83 13.75 -23.02
C TYR A 187 -9.17 15.04 -23.52
N LYS A 188 -9.11 15.26 -24.84
CA LYS A 188 -8.55 16.48 -25.43
C LYS A 188 -9.32 17.74 -24.98
N LYS A 189 -10.65 17.69 -25.04
CA LYS A 189 -11.52 18.81 -24.65
C LYS A 189 -11.44 19.11 -23.15
N VAL A 190 -11.45 18.09 -22.31
CA VAL A 190 -11.36 18.23 -20.84
C VAL A 190 -10.00 18.80 -20.41
N ASN A 191 -8.91 18.48 -21.12
CA ASN A 191 -7.58 19.01 -20.82
C ASN A 191 -7.35 20.44 -21.35
N SER A 192 -8.23 20.95 -22.20
CA SER A 192 -8.15 22.31 -22.75
C SER A 192 -8.80 23.32 -21.80
N THR A 193 -8.07 24.39 -21.46
CA THR A 193 -8.57 25.47 -20.60
C THR A 193 -9.61 26.37 -21.27
N ASN A 194 -9.76 26.28 -22.60
CA ASN A 194 -10.62 27.17 -23.39
C ASN A 194 -11.94 26.52 -23.84
N THR A 195 -12.17 25.24 -23.52
CA THR A 195 -13.35 24.52 -24.01
C THR A 195 -14.54 24.73 -23.06
N PRO A 196 -15.68 25.30 -23.52
CA PRO A 196 -16.84 25.53 -22.67
C PRO A 196 -17.45 24.23 -22.13
N ALA A 197 -18.00 24.27 -20.92
CA ALA A 197 -18.59 23.10 -20.27
C ALA A 197 -19.69 22.40 -21.10
N VAL A 198 -20.53 23.19 -21.79
CA VAL A 198 -21.57 22.68 -22.69
C VAL A 198 -20.97 21.91 -23.87
N GLU A 199 -19.81 22.34 -24.38
CA GLU A 199 -19.15 21.65 -25.49
C GLU A 199 -18.54 20.31 -25.05
N ILE A 200 -17.98 20.25 -23.83
CA ILE A 200 -17.51 19.01 -23.21
C ILE A 200 -18.70 18.06 -23.00
N PHE A 201 -19.80 18.54 -22.43
CA PHE A 201 -21.01 17.76 -22.20
C PHE A 201 -21.62 17.21 -23.51
N ASN A 202 -21.74 18.03 -24.54
CA ASN A 202 -22.22 17.60 -25.86
C ASN A 202 -21.32 16.52 -26.49
N GLU A 203 -20.00 16.62 -26.29
CA GLU A 203 -19.05 15.61 -26.76
C GLU A 203 -19.22 14.27 -26.02
N ILE A 204 -19.51 14.33 -24.71
CA ILE A 204 -19.86 13.15 -23.90
C ILE A 204 -21.17 12.54 -24.46
N GLU A 205 -22.25 13.31 -24.58
CA GLU A 205 -23.52 12.78 -25.11
C GLU A 205 -23.35 12.18 -26.51
N ARG A 206 -22.58 12.81 -27.39
CA ARG A 206 -22.26 12.29 -28.72
C ARG A 206 -21.54 10.94 -28.64
N THR A 207 -20.53 10.83 -27.78
CA THR A 207 -19.68 9.63 -27.64
C THR A 207 -20.46 8.43 -27.11
N PHE A 208 -21.40 8.67 -26.19
CA PHE A 208 -22.20 7.61 -25.56
C PHE A 208 -23.60 7.45 -26.17
N SER A 209 -23.89 8.11 -27.30
CA SER A 209 -25.24 8.17 -27.91
C SER A 209 -25.83 6.82 -28.32
N GLU A 210 -24.98 5.83 -28.61
CA GLU A 210 -25.40 4.46 -28.97
C GLU A 210 -25.72 3.58 -27.74
N ILE A 211 -25.43 4.06 -26.52
CA ILE A 211 -25.69 3.32 -25.29
C ILE A 211 -27.07 3.74 -24.75
N PRO A 212 -27.96 2.77 -24.44
CA PRO A 212 -29.27 3.05 -23.87
C PRO A 212 -29.19 3.88 -22.58
N TYR A 213 -30.15 4.80 -22.43
CA TYR A 213 -30.21 5.71 -21.28
C TYR A 213 -30.22 4.97 -19.95
N GLU A 214 -30.95 3.85 -19.86
CA GLU A 214 -31.08 3.04 -18.64
C GLU A 214 -29.76 2.43 -18.19
N VAL A 215 -28.83 2.19 -19.11
CA VAL A 215 -27.48 1.67 -18.80
C VAL A 215 -26.55 2.82 -18.42
N LEU A 216 -26.64 3.96 -19.13
CA LEU A 216 -25.90 5.17 -18.78
C LEU A 216 -26.33 5.75 -17.43
N ASN A 217 -27.59 5.60 -17.06
CA ASN A 217 -28.21 6.05 -15.83
C ASN A 217 -28.21 4.95 -14.76
N ASN A 218 -27.23 4.04 -14.75
CA ASN A 218 -27.09 3.02 -13.71
C ASN A 218 -25.70 3.11 -13.06
N ASN A 219 -25.65 3.37 -11.75
CA ASN A 219 -24.39 3.60 -11.05
C ASN A 219 -23.43 2.39 -11.01
N GLN A 220 -23.88 1.15 -11.26
CA GLN A 220 -23.03 -0.04 -11.28
C GLN A 220 -22.51 -0.38 -12.69
N LEU A 221 -23.29 -0.09 -13.73
CA LEU A 221 -22.97 -0.46 -15.12
C LEU A 221 -22.32 0.68 -15.91
N SER A 222 -22.64 1.93 -15.58
CA SER A 222 -22.40 3.07 -16.44
C SER A 222 -20.91 3.37 -16.62
N PRO A 223 -20.43 3.56 -17.87
CA PRO A 223 -19.08 4.05 -18.12
C PRO A 223 -18.90 5.52 -17.70
N LEU A 224 -19.99 6.25 -17.43
CA LEU A 224 -19.95 7.67 -17.08
C LEU A 224 -19.32 7.95 -15.71
N ASN A 225 -19.24 6.95 -14.81
CA ASN A 225 -18.52 7.10 -13.55
C ASN A 225 -17.03 7.42 -13.77
N SER A 226 -16.41 6.81 -14.78
CA SER A 226 -15.02 7.12 -15.16
C SER A 226 -14.90 8.52 -15.76
N ILE A 227 -15.93 8.98 -16.46
CA ILE A 227 -16.00 10.36 -16.98
C ILE A 227 -16.17 11.36 -15.83
N LEU A 228 -17.02 11.08 -14.84
CA LEU A 228 -17.15 11.92 -13.64
C LEU A 228 -15.82 12.02 -12.89
N ASN A 229 -15.08 10.91 -12.71
CA ASN A 229 -13.73 10.93 -12.13
C ASN A 229 -12.78 11.84 -12.95
N LEU A 230 -12.79 11.71 -14.27
CA LEU A 230 -11.99 12.53 -15.17
C LEU A 230 -12.34 14.03 -15.04
N LEU A 231 -13.63 14.37 -15.08
CA LEU A 231 -14.09 15.75 -14.98
C LEU A 231 -13.74 16.36 -13.61
N LEU A 232 -13.90 15.61 -12.52
CA LEU A 232 -13.48 16.06 -11.19
C LEU A 232 -11.96 16.30 -11.16
N THR A 233 -11.17 15.32 -11.59
CA THR A 233 -9.68 15.40 -11.61
C THR A 233 -9.20 16.61 -12.40
N LYS A 234 -9.91 16.98 -13.46
CA LYS A 234 -9.57 18.10 -14.35
C LYS A 234 -10.31 19.40 -14.00
N GLN A 235 -10.99 19.41 -12.85
CA GLN A 235 -11.77 20.54 -12.33
C GLN A 235 -12.82 21.09 -13.31
N GLN A 236 -13.36 20.23 -14.18
CA GLN A 236 -14.43 20.56 -15.14
C GLN A 236 -15.82 20.35 -14.49
N LEU A 237 -16.06 21.01 -13.36
CA LEU A 237 -17.23 20.75 -12.50
C LEU A 237 -18.57 21.08 -13.14
N GLN A 238 -18.67 22.18 -13.90
CA GLN A 238 -19.91 22.51 -14.63
C GLN A 238 -20.34 21.38 -15.59
N SER A 239 -19.38 20.76 -16.30
CA SER A 239 -19.66 19.62 -17.17
C SER A 239 -20.11 18.40 -16.37
N ALA A 240 -19.53 18.17 -15.19
CA ALA A 240 -19.92 17.08 -14.29
C ALA A 240 -21.33 17.30 -13.72
N ILE A 241 -21.69 18.54 -13.39
CA ILE A 241 -23.03 18.95 -12.95
C ILE A 241 -24.06 18.68 -14.06
N LEU A 242 -23.80 19.11 -15.29
CA LEU A 242 -24.67 18.81 -16.44
C LEU A 242 -24.85 17.30 -16.64
N LEU A 243 -23.78 16.53 -16.47
CA LEU A 243 -23.83 15.07 -16.57
C LEU A 243 -24.72 14.44 -15.48
N LEU A 244 -24.59 14.86 -14.23
CA LEU A 244 -25.43 14.37 -13.12
C LEU A 244 -26.89 14.83 -13.24
N GLN A 245 -27.14 16.01 -13.81
CA GLN A 245 -28.50 16.47 -14.11
C GLN A 245 -29.16 15.62 -15.21
N ARG A 246 -28.38 15.17 -16.20
CA ARG A 246 -28.86 14.31 -17.29
C ARG A 246 -29.09 12.86 -16.84
N TYR A 247 -28.20 12.34 -15.99
CA TYR A 247 -28.20 10.97 -15.48
C TYR A 247 -28.25 10.94 -13.95
N PRO A 248 -29.42 11.23 -13.34
CA PRO A 248 -29.56 11.41 -11.89
C PRO A 248 -29.32 10.12 -11.08
N ASP A 249 -29.52 8.94 -11.65
CA ASP A 249 -29.33 7.66 -10.96
C ASP A 249 -27.83 7.23 -10.92
N LEU A 250 -26.92 8.08 -11.42
CA LEU A 250 -25.49 8.01 -11.11
C LEU A 250 -25.16 8.47 -9.68
N MET A 251 -26.13 9.05 -8.97
CA MET A 251 -25.96 9.42 -7.57
C MET A 251 -25.52 8.23 -6.71
N LEU A 252 -24.76 8.54 -5.65
CA LEU A 252 -24.29 7.54 -4.71
C LEU A 252 -25.47 6.88 -4.00
N SER A 253 -25.46 5.55 -3.95
CA SER A 253 -26.46 4.78 -3.19
C SER A 253 -26.38 5.10 -1.69
N ASP A 254 -27.48 4.95 -0.96
CA ASP A 254 -27.50 5.03 0.50
C ASP A 254 -26.94 3.76 1.18
N VAL A 255 -26.65 2.72 0.41
CA VAL A 255 -26.10 1.46 0.91
C VAL A 255 -24.70 1.68 1.51
N ASN A 256 -24.50 1.16 2.72
CA ASN A 256 -23.26 1.34 3.49
C ASN A 256 -22.02 0.80 2.78
N PHE A 257 -22.15 -0.18 1.88
CA PHE A 257 -21.02 -0.77 1.14
C PHE A 257 -20.65 -0.01 -0.14
N ASP A 258 -21.60 0.74 -0.71
CA ASP A 258 -21.40 1.50 -1.95
C ASP A 258 -20.71 2.84 -1.68
N ASN A 259 -19.40 2.79 -1.46
CA ASN A 259 -18.57 3.99 -1.20
C ASN A 259 -17.44 4.16 -2.21
N LYS A 260 -17.30 3.28 -3.20
CA LYS A 260 -16.13 3.26 -4.09
C LYS A 260 -15.95 4.62 -4.78
N LEU A 261 -17.01 5.16 -5.38
CA LEU A 261 -16.95 6.45 -6.08
C LEU A 261 -16.73 7.62 -5.11
N ALA A 262 -17.39 7.61 -3.95
CA ALA A 262 -17.20 8.62 -2.90
C ALA A 262 -15.74 8.70 -2.43
N LEU A 263 -15.13 7.54 -2.15
CA LEU A 263 -13.74 7.45 -1.72
C LEU A 263 -12.77 7.88 -2.82
N THR A 264 -13.04 7.54 -4.08
CA THR A 264 -12.25 8.02 -5.22
C THR A 264 -12.28 9.54 -5.32
N PHE A 265 -13.45 10.17 -5.19
CA PHE A 265 -13.56 11.63 -5.23
C PHE A 265 -12.87 12.31 -4.06
N LEU A 266 -13.04 11.79 -2.83
CA LEU A 266 -12.33 12.32 -1.67
C LEU A 266 -10.81 12.17 -1.81
N THR A 267 -10.34 11.07 -2.42
CA THR A 267 -8.92 10.88 -2.73
C THR A 267 -8.42 11.90 -3.75
N ILE A 268 -9.20 12.18 -4.81
CA ILE A 268 -8.86 13.20 -5.82
C ILE A 268 -8.77 14.59 -5.17
N ILE A 269 -9.70 14.94 -4.28
CA ILE A 269 -9.72 16.25 -3.62
C ILE A 269 -8.58 16.37 -2.61
N GLY A 270 -8.25 15.27 -1.93
CA GLY A 270 -7.15 15.20 -0.98
C GLY A 270 -5.79 15.50 -1.59
N SER A 271 -5.61 15.20 -2.88
CA SER A 271 -4.33 15.36 -3.56
C SER A 271 -3.78 16.78 -3.44
N GLU A 272 -2.47 16.91 -3.27
CA GLU A 272 -1.83 18.21 -3.03
C GLU A 272 -2.11 19.24 -4.13
N ASP A 273 -2.35 18.79 -5.36
CA ASP A 273 -2.59 19.61 -6.55
C ASP A 273 -4.05 19.97 -6.81
N TYR A 274 -4.98 19.49 -5.96
CA TYR A 274 -6.40 19.81 -6.07
C TYR A 274 -6.76 21.05 -5.24
N GLU A 275 -7.29 22.07 -5.90
CA GLU A 275 -7.75 23.32 -5.29
C GLU A 275 -9.26 23.49 -5.48
N ILE A 276 -9.94 23.95 -4.42
CA ILE A 276 -11.37 24.27 -4.47
C ILE A 276 -11.51 25.68 -5.05
N THR A 277 -11.76 25.76 -6.35
CA THR A 277 -11.76 27.03 -7.11
C THR A 277 -13.11 27.78 -7.04
N ASP A 278 -14.23 27.07 -7.00
CA ASP A 278 -15.58 27.63 -6.84
C ASP A 278 -16.40 26.82 -5.83
N LEU A 279 -16.62 27.38 -4.65
CA LEU A 279 -17.36 26.73 -3.57
C LEU A 279 -18.81 26.36 -3.97
N THR A 280 -19.48 27.22 -4.74
CA THR A 280 -20.89 27.01 -5.12
C THR A 280 -21.03 25.85 -6.09
N GLU A 281 -20.11 25.75 -7.07
CA GLU A 281 -20.08 24.63 -8.00
C GLU A 281 -19.77 23.31 -7.29
N HIS A 282 -18.80 23.29 -6.38
CA HIS A 282 -18.48 22.11 -5.58
C HIS A 282 -19.68 21.66 -4.74
N GLN A 283 -20.36 22.59 -4.05
CA GLN A 283 -21.55 22.29 -3.27
C GLN A 283 -22.67 21.71 -4.14
N LEU A 284 -22.93 22.29 -5.32
CA LEU A 284 -23.94 21.80 -6.23
C LEU A 284 -23.59 20.40 -6.77
N PHE A 285 -22.34 20.19 -7.17
CA PHE A 285 -21.84 18.90 -7.62
C PHE A 285 -22.03 17.81 -6.55
N PHE A 286 -21.57 18.04 -5.32
CA PHE A 286 -21.71 17.06 -4.23
C PHE A 286 -23.17 16.86 -3.78
N THR A 287 -24.02 17.87 -3.94
CA THR A 287 -25.46 17.74 -3.71
C THR A 287 -26.10 16.80 -4.72
N LEU A 288 -25.81 17.00 -6.02
CA LEU A 288 -26.35 16.16 -7.09
C LEU A 288 -25.82 14.73 -7.03
N LEU A 289 -24.55 14.56 -6.67
CA LEU A 289 -23.94 13.26 -6.45
C LEU A 289 -24.55 12.52 -5.24
N GLY A 290 -25.21 13.23 -4.32
CA GLY A 290 -25.75 12.68 -3.08
C GLY A 290 -24.74 12.52 -1.94
N LEU A 291 -23.50 12.98 -2.12
CA LEU A 291 -22.42 12.83 -1.14
C LEU A 291 -22.72 13.54 0.19
N LEU A 292 -23.33 14.73 0.15
CA LEU A 292 -23.65 15.51 1.36
C LEU A 292 -24.71 14.86 2.25
N LYS A 293 -25.52 13.94 1.71
CA LYS A 293 -26.58 13.24 2.43
C LYS A 293 -26.13 11.86 2.94
N LYS A 294 -25.04 11.33 2.37
CA LYS A 294 -24.54 9.98 2.63
C LYS A 294 -23.59 9.95 3.84
N GLN A 295 -23.60 8.84 4.57
CA GLN A 295 -22.51 8.48 5.47
C GLN A 295 -21.52 7.61 4.69
N VAL A 296 -20.29 8.09 4.53
CA VAL A 296 -19.24 7.39 3.79
C VAL A 296 -18.49 6.46 4.72
N PHE A 297 -18.70 5.16 4.56
CA PHE A 297 -18.06 4.13 5.39
C PHE A 297 -16.75 3.67 4.74
N TYR A 298 -15.66 3.69 5.50
CA TYR A 298 -14.41 3.13 5.00
C TYR A 298 -13.48 2.65 6.12
N GLN A 299 -12.52 1.79 5.76
CA GLN A 299 -11.49 1.30 6.65
C GLN A 299 -10.24 2.16 6.51
N LYS A 300 -9.73 2.72 7.62
CA LYS A 300 -8.48 3.48 7.59
C LYS A 300 -7.31 2.51 7.32
N VAL A 301 -6.53 2.82 6.30
CA VAL A 301 -5.35 2.05 5.91
C VAL A 301 -4.14 2.95 6.02
N THR A 302 -3.22 2.60 6.91
CA THR A 302 -1.95 3.31 7.10
C THR A 302 -0.82 2.31 6.90
N HIS A 303 -0.30 2.23 5.66
CA HIS A 303 0.86 1.41 5.32
C HIS A 303 1.87 2.26 4.52
N PRO A 304 3.19 2.06 4.68
CA PRO A 304 4.21 2.88 4.01
C PRO A 304 4.11 2.94 2.48
N TRP A 305 3.47 1.94 1.88
CA TRP A 305 3.33 1.80 0.42
C TRP A 305 1.92 2.02 -0.10
N PHE A 306 0.92 2.04 0.79
CA PHE A 306 -0.47 2.25 0.45
C PHE A 306 -1.17 2.82 1.68
N SER A 307 -1.55 4.09 1.61
CA SER A 307 -2.44 4.69 2.59
C SER A 307 -3.63 5.30 1.87
N ASN A 308 -4.74 5.41 2.57
CA ASN A 308 -5.88 6.20 2.12
C ASN A 308 -5.97 7.51 2.89
N GLU A 309 -4.80 8.06 3.28
CA GLU A 309 -4.70 9.30 4.01
C GLU A 309 -5.26 10.49 3.21
N GLU A 310 -5.14 10.45 1.89
CA GLU A 310 -5.72 11.43 0.97
C GLU A 310 -7.25 11.55 1.12
N VAL A 311 -7.95 10.49 1.50
CA VAL A 311 -9.40 10.58 1.80
C VAL A 311 -9.65 11.54 2.96
N ASN A 312 -8.85 11.45 4.03
CA ASN A 312 -9.00 12.34 5.19
C ASN A 312 -8.61 13.78 4.84
N LYS A 313 -7.51 13.97 4.10
CA LYS A 313 -7.14 15.31 3.61
C LYS A 313 -8.23 15.94 2.76
N GLY A 314 -8.87 15.15 1.89
CA GLY A 314 -9.98 15.64 1.06
C GLY A 314 -11.17 16.08 1.91
N VAL A 315 -11.46 15.36 2.99
CA VAL A 315 -12.52 15.73 3.95
C VAL A 315 -12.17 16.99 4.72
N GLU A 316 -10.93 17.10 5.18
CA GLU A 316 -10.42 18.30 5.86
C GLU A 316 -10.54 19.53 4.96
N LYS A 317 -10.03 19.46 3.72
CA LYS A 317 -10.16 20.53 2.72
C LYS A 317 -11.60 20.96 2.50
N LEU A 318 -12.51 20.00 2.33
CA LEU A 318 -13.94 20.31 2.12
C LEU A 318 -14.57 20.94 3.37
N ASN A 319 -14.24 20.44 4.56
CA ASN A 319 -14.75 20.97 5.82
C ASN A 319 -14.25 22.40 6.10
N ASP A 320 -12.98 22.70 5.79
CA ASP A 320 -12.38 24.03 5.93
C ASP A 320 -13.10 25.07 5.05
N GLU A 321 -13.57 24.64 3.87
CA GLU A 321 -14.39 25.43 2.96
C GLU A 321 -15.90 25.41 3.30
N GLY A 322 -16.29 24.78 4.42
CA GLY A 322 -17.67 24.72 4.90
C GLY A 322 -18.55 23.65 4.26
N ILE A 323 -17.99 22.73 3.45
CA ILE A 323 -18.68 21.56 2.90
C ILE A 323 -18.48 20.36 3.83
N VAL A 324 -19.49 20.07 4.66
CA VAL A 324 -19.38 19.00 5.66
C VAL A 324 -19.65 17.62 5.06
N ILE A 325 -18.63 16.75 5.05
CA ILE A 325 -18.74 15.34 4.64
C ILE A 325 -18.80 14.43 5.86
N LYS A 326 -19.82 13.55 5.91
CA LYS A 326 -19.97 12.58 7.00
C LYS A 326 -19.19 11.31 6.71
N ILE A 327 -18.10 11.11 7.43
CA ILE A 327 -17.29 9.89 7.39
C ILE A 327 -17.54 9.03 8.62
N VAL A 328 -17.57 7.72 8.41
CA VAL A 328 -17.63 6.71 9.47
C VAL A 328 -16.52 5.67 9.27
N LEU A 329 -15.68 5.50 10.28
CA LEU A 329 -14.68 4.44 10.30
C LEU A 329 -15.33 3.11 10.66
N VAL A 330 -15.12 2.10 9.82
CA VAL A 330 -15.79 0.79 9.99
C VAL A 330 -15.31 0.01 11.22
N ASP A 331 -14.13 0.36 11.75
CA ASP A 331 -13.58 -0.25 12.95
C ASP A 331 -14.24 0.30 14.24
N ASP A 332 -14.93 1.45 14.15
CA ASP A 332 -15.57 2.13 15.29
C ASP A 332 -17.07 1.81 15.41
N ILE A 333 -17.62 0.99 14.51
CA ILE A 333 -19.03 0.65 14.47
C ILE A 333 -19.27 -0.81 14.82
N GLU A 334 -20.31 -1.06 15.62
CA GLU A 334 -20.76 -2.41 15.89
C GLU A 334 -21.29 -3.06 14.60
N LYS A 335 -21.01 -4.36 14.46
CA LYS A 335 -21.54 -5.14 13.35
C LYS A 335 -23.07 -5.11 13.41
N PRO A 336 -23.75 -4.88 12.27
CA PRO A 336 -25.20 -4.88 12.23
C PRO A 336 -25.70 -6.29 12.56
N ASN A 337 -26.86 -6.38 13.23
CA ASN A 337 -27.60 -7.64 13.32
C ASN A 337 -28.25 -7.90 11.95
N PRO A 338 -27.77 -8.89 11.17
CA PRO A 338 -28.24 -9.07 9.82
C PRO A 338 -29.63 -9.73 9.81
N ILE A 339 -30.42 -9.44 8.78
CA ILE A 339 -31.71 -10.11 8.52
C ILE A 339 -31.53 -11.62 8.28
N LEU A 340 -30.35 -12.00 7.77
CA LEU A 340 -29.94 -13.36 7.46
C LEU A 340 -28.67 -13.71 8.24
N GLN A 341 -28.60 -14.93 8.81
CA GLN A 341 -27.35 -15.48 9.35
C GLN A 341 -26.83 -16.59 8.45
N LEU A 342 -25.54 -16.52 8.08
CA LEU A 342 -24.90 -17.55 7.24
C LEU A 342 -24.59 -18.85 8.02
N ASN A 343 -24.70 -18.86 9.35
CA ASN A 343 -24.52 -20.04 10.21
C ASN A 343 -23.23 -20.82 9.89
N ILE A 344 -22.09 -20.14 9.83
CA ILE A 344 -20.81 -20.74 9.46
C ILE A 344 -20.18 -21.38 10.69
N LYS A 345 -19.82 -22.66 10.61
CA LYS A 345 -19.05 -23.32 11.65
C LYS A 345 -17.58 -23.00 11.40
N GLU A 346 -17.01 -22.05 12.14
CA GLU A 346 -15.60 -21.75 12.02
C GLU A 346 -14.77 -22.98 12.41
N SER A 347 -14.02 -23.51 11.45
CA SER A 347 -13.02 -24.52 11.74
C SER A 347 -11.77 -23.79 12.23
N GLU A 348 -11.42 -23.99 13.50
CA GLU A 348 -10.25 -23.38 14.13
C GLU A 348 -9.17 -24.43 14.43
N LEU A 349 -7.94 -23.97 14.60
CA LEU A 349 -6.88 -24.79 15.18
C LEU A 349 -7.29 -25.24 16.59
N THR A 350 -6.92 -26.46 16.97
CA THR A 350 -7.07 -26.92 18.36
C THR A 350 -6.31 -26.02 19.33
N ALA A 351 -6.72 -25.97 20.60
CA ALA A 351 -6.04 -25.14 21.61
C ALA A 351 -4.53 -25.44 21.71
N GLU A 352 -4.13 -26.71 21.55
CA GLU A 352 -2.73 -27.13 21.52
C GLU A 352 -1.98 -26.61 20.29
N GLN A 353 -2.57 -26.72 19.09
CA GLN A 353 -1.99 -26.17 17.86
C GLN A 353 -1.89 -24.63 17.91
N GLN A 354 -2.88 -23.96 18.49
CA GLN A 354 -2.84 -22.50 18.71
C GLN A 354 -1.69 -22.13 19.66
N LEU A 355 -1.47 -22.88 20.73
CA LEU A 355 -0.36 -22.67 21.65
C LEU A 355 0.99 -22.87 20.95
N SER A 356 1.14 -23.95 20.17
CA SER A 356 2.35 -24.22 19.39
C SER A 356 2.61 -23.16 18.32
N LEU A 357 1.57 -22.66 17.65
CA LEU A 357 1.69 -21.56 16.70
C LEU A 357 2.13 -20.25 17.38
N LYS A 358 1.63 -19.96 18.59
CA LYS A 358 2.13 -18.85 19.41
C LYS A 358 3.61 -19.03 19.76
N LYS A 359 4.05 -20.25 20.10
CA LYS A 359 5.48 -20.54 20.32
C LYS A 359 6.30 -20.31 19.04
N CYS A 360 5.80 -20.66 17.86
CA CYS A 360 6.44 -20.34 16.58
C CYS A 360 6.65 -18.84 16.36
N GLN A 361 5.74 -18.00 16.88
CA GLN A 361 5.85 -16.54 16.78
C GLN A 361 6.79 -15.94 17.85
N SER A 362 7.08 -16.66 18.92
CA SER A 362 7.88 -16.16 20.05
C SER A 362 9.28 -15.67 19.65
N THR A 363 9.96 -16.33 18.70
CA THR A 363 11.27 -15.87 18.19
C THR A 363 11.16 -14.52 17.51
N LYS A 364 10.11 -14.31 16.72
CA LYS A 364 9.86 -13.06 16.00
C LYS A 364 9.46 -11.95 16.97
N ASP A 365 8.63 -12.27 17.96
CA ASP A 365 8.24 -11.32 19.01
C ASP A 365 9.45 -10.93 19.88
N TRP A 366 10.26 -11.91 20.27
CA TRP A 366 11.51 -11.68 21.00
C TRP A 366 12.47 -10.80 20.21
N PHE A 367 12.63 -11.08 18.92
CA PHE A 367 13.47 -10.33 17.99
C PHE A 367 12.99 -8.87 17.84
N THR A 368 11.71 -8.66 17.54
CA THR A 368 11.11 -7.33 17.37
C THR A 368 11.09 -6.51 18.66
N SER A 369 10.97 -7.16 19.83
CA SER A 369 11.03 -6.49 21.14
C SER A 369 12.41 -5.86 21.45
N ARG A 370 13.43 -6.21 20.68
CA ARG A 370 14.82 -5.72 20.77
C ARG A 370 15.21 -4.76 19.66
N GLU A 371 14.28 -4.46 18.76
CA GLU A 371 14.38 -3.33 17.84
C GLU A 371 13.89 -2.09 18.57
N LEU A 372 14.83 -1.28 19.05
CA LEU A 372 14.56 -0.12 19.89
C LEU A 372 14.87 1.16 19.13
N THR A 373 14.01 2.18 19.24
CA THR A 373 14.31 3.53 18.73
C THR A 373 15.19 4.30 19.71
N LEU A 374 15.84 5.38 19.25
CA LEU A 374 16.63 6.26 20.12
C LEU A 374 15.82 6.76 21.32
N ASN A 375 14.60 7.24 21.06
CA ASN A 375 13.69 7.73 22.10
C ASN A 375 13.35 6.65 23.13
N GLU A 376 13.12 5.40 22.69
CA GLU A 376 12.88 4.28 23.61
C GLU A 376 14.13 4.04 24.48
N ILE A 377 15.32 3.99 23.88
CA ILE A 377 16.60 3.76 24.56
C ILE A 377 16.88 4.82 25.63
N GLU A 378 16.59 6.08 25.34
CA GLU A 378 16.80 7.20 26.27
C GLU A 378 15.88 7.17 27.50
N THR A 379 14.69 6.57 27.36
CA THR A 379 13.75 6.42 28.48
C THR A 379 14.19 5.37 29.50
N PHE A 380 15.14 4.47 29.15
CA PHE A 380 15.60 3.43 30.05
C PHE A 380 16.71 3.91 31.00
N ILE A 381 16.76 3.33 32.19
CA ILE A 381 17.89 3.45 33.12
C ILE A 381 19.12 2.78 32.49
N ASP A 382 20.32 3.34 32.72
CA ASP A 382 21.59 2.77 32.28
C ASP A 382 21.90 1.47 33.03
N GLN A 383 21.39 0.37 32.50
CA GLN A 383 21.72 -1.00 32.87
C GLN A 383 22.78 -1.56 31.92
N PRO A 384 23.55 -2.62 32.27
CA PRO A 384 24.62 -3.15 31.41
C PRO A 384 24.20 -3.41 29.96
N PHE A 385 22.97 -3.90 29.74
CA PHE A 385 22.43 -4.11 28.40
C PHE A 385 22.17 -2.77 27.67
N ILE A 386 21.52 -1.80 28.31
CA ILE A 386 21.24 -0.47 27.72
C ILE A 386 22.53 0.32 27.47
N ALA A 387 23.50 0.24 28.39
CA ALA A 387 24.82 0.85 28.22
C ALA A 387 25.56 0.28 26.99
N LYS A 388 25.49 -1.05 26.79
CA LYS A 388 26.03 -1.72 25.60
C LYS A 388 25.37 -1.24 24.30
N ILE A 389 24.06 -0.95 24.31
CA ILE A 389 23.37 -0.36 23.16
C ILE A 389 23.87 1.05 22.91
N LYS A 390 23.91 1.90 23.95
CA LYS A 390 24.33 3.31 23.82
C LYS A 390 25.78 3.48 23.38
N SER A 391 26.65 2.53 23.71
CA SER A 391 28.05 2.53 23.27
C SER A 391 28.26 1.87 21.91
N SER A 392 27.20 1.45 21.21
CA SER A 392 27.33 0.70 19.97
C SER A 392 27.44 1.60 18.74
N PRO A 393 28.16 1.16 17.68
CA PRO A 393 28.20 1.88 16.41
C PRO A 393 26.82 2.12 15.79
N GLU A 394 25.86 1.20 16.00
CA GLU A 394 24.47 1.36 15.55
C GLU A 394 23.76 2.53 16.23
N PHE A 395 23.97 2.71 17.53
CA PHE A 395 23.37 3.83 18.27
C PHE A 395 23.94 5.16 17.80
N GLU A 396 25.26 5.26 17.70
CA GLU A 396 25.92 6.48 17.20
C GLU A 396 25.55 6.78 15.74
N HIS A 397 25.43 5.76 14.88
CA HIS A 397 24.95 5.94 13.51
C HIS A 397 23.54 6.53 13.48
N CYS A 398 22.60 5.98 14.27
CA CYS A 398 21.23 6.49 14.30
C CYS A 398 21.14 7.90 14.90
N LYS A 399 21.91 8.18 15.97
CA LYS A 399 21.92 9.49 16.65
C LYS A 399 22.43 10.61 15.76
N ASN A 400 23.42 10.31 14.92
CA ASN A 400 24.03 11.28 14.02
C ASN A 400 23.31 11.40 12.66
N LYS A 401 22.35 10.51 12.39
CA LYS A 401 21.57 10.53 11.16
C LYS A 401 20.67 11.78 11.13
N LYS A 402 20.79 12.60 10.09
CA LYS A 402 19.95 13.79 9.96
C LYS A 402 18.55 13.39 9.50
N VAL A 403 17.53 13.91 10.18
CA VAL A 403 16.16 13.85 9.66
C VAL A 403 16.05 14.83 8.50
N LEU A 404 15.61 14.37 7.33
CA LEU A 404 15.26 15.22 6.19
C LEU A 404 14.01 16.04 6.54
N GLN A 405 14.22 17.19 7.19
CA GLN A 405 13.14 18.06 7.68
C GLN A 405 12.21 18.57 6.57
N ASN A 406 12.70 18.64 5.33
CA ASN A 406 11.97 19.22 4.19
C ASN A 406 11.32 18.20 3.25
N LEU A 407 11.21 16.92 3.64
CA LEU A 407 10.71 15.87 2.75
C LEU A 407 9.34 16.18 2.10
N PRO A 408 8.32 16.74 2.79
CA PRO A 408 7.06 17.12 2.15
C PRO A 408 7.24 18.19 1.08
N LEU A 409 8.04 19.23 1.35
CA LEU A 409 8.32 20.30 0.39
C LEU A 409 9.11 19.80 -0.81
N ILE A 410 10.08 18.90 -0.61
CA ILE A 410 10.82 18.24 -1.70
C ILE A 410 9.87 17.46 -2.61
N LYS A 411 8.93 16.70 -2.04
CA LYS A 411 7.92 15.95 -2.81
C LYS A 411 7.02 16.86 -3.63
N SER A 412 6.49 17.93 -3.01
CA SER A 412 5.64 18.92 -3.67
C SER A 412 6.38 19.60 -4.84
N GLN A 413 7.63 20.02 -4.63
CA GLN A 413 8.45 20.62 -5.70
C GLN A 413 8.77 19.63 -6.82
N PHE A 414 9.02 18.35 -6.51
CA PHE A 414 9.21 17.31 -7.52
C PHE A 414 7.97 17.16 -8.39
N ALA A 415 6.78 17.07 -7.78
CA ALA A 415 5.50 16.97 -8.50
C ALA A 415 5.24 18.18 -9.41
N ALA A 416 5.52 19.40 -8.92
CA ALA A 416 5.39 20.63 -9.69
C ALA A 416 6.30 20.61 -10.94
N VAL A 417 7.57 20.23 -10.79
CA VAL A 417 8.51 20.13 -11.91
C VAL A 417 8.07 19.05 -12.91
N SER A 418 7.66 17.87 -12.43
CA SER A 418 7.14 16.81 -13.31
C SER A 418 5.91 17.26 -14.09
N LYS A 419 5.02 18.06 -13.49
CA LYS A 419 3.85 18.63 -14.16
C LYS A 419 4.27 19.58 -15.29
N VAL A 420 5.21 20.50 -15.02
CA VAL A 420 5.71 21.45 -16.04
C VAL A 420 6.34 20.69 -17.21
N ILE A 421 7.20 19.71 -16.94
CA ILE A 421 7.84 18.88 -17.97
C ILE A 421 6.80 18.12 -18.79
N ASN A 422 5.86 17.43 -18.14
CA ASN A 422 4.82 16.65 -18.83
C ASN A 422 3.87 17.54 -19.65
N GLN A 423 3.54 18.73 -19.15
CA GLN A 423 2.76 19.72 -19.90
C GLN A 423 3.50 20.21 -21.14
N ALA A 424 4.81 20.49 -21.02
CA ALA A 424 5.61 20.92 -22.15
C ALA A 424 5.73 19.82 -23.22
N ILE A 425 6.00 18.58 -22.81
CA ILE A 425 5.98 17.38 -23.68
C ILE A 425 4.63 17.28 -24.43
N GLY A 426 3.51 17.38 -23.70
CA GLY A 426 2.17 17.29 -24.28
C GLY A 426 1.85 18.44 -25.24
N ASN A 427 2.25 19.67 -24.90
CA ASN A 427 1.98 20.86 -25.71
C ASN A 427 2.82 20.92 -26.99
N GLN A 428 4.07 20.47 -26.92
CA GLN A 428 5.01 20.48 -28.04
C GLN A 428 4.98 19.18 -28.87
N ASN A 429 4.28 18.15 -28.39
CA ASN A 429 4.29 16.81 -28.97
C ASN A 429 5.72 16.29 -29.20
N SER A 430 6.59 16.54 -28.22
CA SER A 430 8.00 16.16 -28.19
C SER A 430 8.24 15.05 -27.16
N SER A 431 9.46 14.55 -27.06
CA SER A 431 9.89 13.65 -25.98
C SER A 431 10.80 14.39 -24.98
N LEU A 432 11.08 13.78 -23.83
CA LEU A 432 11.94 14.39 -22.80
C LEU A 432 13.34 14.71 -23.34
N GLU A 433 13.87 13.86 -24.23
CA GLU A 433 15.18 14.00 -24.88
C GLU A 433 15.28 15.21 -25.81
N GLU A 434 14.17 15.52 -26.48
CA GLU A 434 14.05 16.60 -27.44
C GLU A 434 13.68 17.93 -26.76
N LEU A 435 13.18 17.87 -25.53
CA LEU A 435 12.76 19.02 -24.76
C LEU A 435 13.96 19.85 -24.30
N ASP A 436 13.93 21.14 -24.62
CA ASP A 436 14.87 22.11 -24.07
C ASP A 436 14.45 22.52 -22.65
N LEU A 437 15.10 21.92 -21.66
CA LEU A 437 14.84 22.23 -20.25
C LEU A 437 15.15 23.68 -19.87
N GLU A 438 16.03 24.38 -20.60
CA GLU A 438 16.36 25.79 -20.35
C GLU A 438 15.18 26.72 -20.68
N SER A 439 14.28 26.27 -21.55
CA SER A 439 13.08 27.01 -21.95
C SER A 439 11.90 26.86 -20.97
N LEU A 440 12.00 25.94 -20.01
CA LEU A 440 10.94 25.67 -19.05
C LEU A 440 11.01 26.64 -17.86
N ASP A 441 9.85 27.20 -17.50
CA ASP A 441 9.71 27.99 -16.26
C ASP A 441 9.63 27.05 -15.05
N LEU A 442 10.80 26.61 -14.57
CA LEU A 442 10.89 25.76 -13.39
C LEU A 442 10.75 26.62 -12.11
N PRO A 443 9.96 26.17 -11.12
CA PRO A 443 9.82 26.90 -9.87
C PRO A 443 11.16 26.98 -9.12
N VAL A 444 11.30 27.92 -8.18
CA VAL A 444 12.50 28.00 -7.34
C VAL A 444 12.61 26.75 -6.46
N LEU A 445 13.59 25.91 -6.76
CA LEU A 445 13.81 24.63 -6.10
C LEU A 445 14.78 24.72 -4.93
N LEU A 446 14.53 23.92 -3.89
CA LEU A 446 15.52 23.66 -2.84
C LEU A 446 16.76 22.95 -3.42
N PRO A 447 17.97 23.17 -2.85
CA PRO A 447 19.18 22.47 -3.27
C PRO A 447 19.05 20.92 -3.26
N GLU A 448 18.35 20.37 -2.27
CA GLU A 448 18.05 18.96 -2.14
C GLU A 448 17.17 18.47 -3.29
N THR A 449 16.10 19.22 -3.60
CA THR A 449 15.21 18.93 -4.73
C THR A 449 15.96 18.92 -6.06
N LYS A 450 16.86 19.90 -6.29
CA LYS A 450 17.71 19.95 -7.48
C LYS A 450 18.61 18.71 -7.59
N SER A 451 19.15 18.25 -6.47
CA SER A 451 20.03 17.07 -6.44
C SER A 451 19.27 15.78 -6.79
N ILE A 452 18.04 15.62 -6.29
CA ILE A 452 17.19 14.46 -6.62
C ILE A 452 16.75 14.53 -8.09
N LEU A 453 16.22 15.66 -8.55
CA LEU A 453 15.75 15.81 -9.92
C LEU A 453 16.87 15.54 -10.93
N ALA A 454 18.10 15.99 -10.64
CA ALA A 454 19.24 15.69 -11.49
C ALA A 454 19.53 14.19 -11.61
N VAL A 455 19.31 13.40 -10.55
CA VAL A 455 19.45 11.93 -10.61
C VAL A 455 18.31 11.28 -11.41
N PHE A 456 17.06 11.73 -11.18
CA PHE A 456 15.90 11.15 -11.85
C PHE A 456 15.85 11.46 -13.34
N ILE A 457 16.09 12.72 -13.73
CA ILE A 457 16.09 13.11 -15.14
C ILE A 457 17.31 12.50 -15.85
N ALA A 458 18.47 12.40 -15.18
CA ALA A 458 19.62 11.66 -15.74
C ALA A 458 19.31 10.18 -15.99
N ARG A 459 18.60 9.52 -15.06
CA ARG A 459 18.13 8.14 -15.26
C ARG A 459 17.27 8.04 -16.52
N ASP A 460 16.33 8.97 -16.71
CA ASP A 460 15.43 8.96 -17.86
C ASP A 460 16.19 9.21 -19.16
N TYR A 461 17.14 10.15 -19.16
CA TYR A 461 18.01 10.37 -20.31
C TYR A 461 18.92 9.18 -20.64
N LEU A 462 19.38 8.41 -19.65
CA LEU A 462 20.18 7.21 -19.89
C LEU A 462 19.38 6.07 -20.54
N GLN A 463 18.05 6.11 -20.52
CA GLN A 463 17.22 5.19 -21.30
C GLN A 463 17.20 5.56 -22.79
N ALA A 464 17.42 6.83 -23.12
CA ALA A 464 17.48 7.30 -24.48
C ALA A 464 18.83 7.00 -25.12
N THR A 465 18.82 6.34 -26.28
CA THR A 465 20.06 6.02 -27.01
C THR A 465 20.66 7.21 -27.76
N SER A 466 20.02 8.39 -27.72
CA SER A 466 20.38 9.57 -28.52
C SER A 466 21.37 10.52 -27.85
N LEU A 467 21.60 10.39 -26.53
CA LEU A 467 22.48 11.27 -25.76
C LEU A 467 23.59 10.46 -25.08
N ASN A 468 24.82 10.99 -25.08
CA ASN A 468 25.90 10.41 -24.28
C ASN A 468 25.96 10.99 -22.86
N GLU A 469 26.69 10.32 -21.96
CA GLU A 469 26.80 10.68 -20.54
C GLU A 469 27.23 12.14 -20.29
N GLN A 470 28.17 12.67 -21.08
CA GLN A 470 28.65 14.04 -20.92
C GLN A 470 27.61 15.07 -21.37
N GLU A 471 26.87 14.77 -22.44
CA GLU A 471 25.77 15.61 -22.92
C GLU A 471 24.65 15.70 -21.89
N ILE A 472 24.31 14.57 -21.25
CA ILE A 472 23.32 14.51 -20.17
C ILE A 472 23.74 15.39 -18.99
N ILE A 473 24.99 15.24 -18.52
CA ILE A 473 25.53 16.04 -17.41
C ILE A 473 25.51 17.54 -17.76
N ALA A 474 25.92 17.91 -18.98
CA ALA A 474 25.96 19.30 -19.42
C ALA A 474 24.56 19.92 -19.46
N ARG A 475 23.59 19.25 -20.09
CA ARG A 475 22.20 19.74 -20.18
C ARG A 475 21.58 19.98 -18.81
N LEU A 476 21.72 19.03 -17.89
CA LEU A 476 21.20 19.15 -16.54
C LEU A 476 21.92 20.24 -15.73
N SER A 477 23.25 20.33 -15.89
CA SER A 477 24.04 21.36 -15.20
C SER A 477 23.68 22.78 -15.66
N ASN A 478 23.37 22.98 -16.94
CA ASN A 478 23.00 24.30 -17.48
C ASN A 478 21.73 24.85 -16.85
N VAL A 479 20.74 24.00 -16.58
CA VAL A 479 19.50 24.37 -15.88
C VAL A 479 19.66 24.38 -14.35
N GLY A 480 20.89 24.26 -13.84
CA GLY A 480 21.19 24.27 -12.41
C GLY A 480 20.77 23.01 -11.66
N LEU A 481 20.46 21.92 -12.37
CA LEU A 481 20.17 20.61 -11.79
C LEU A 481 21.49 19.82 -11.67
N LYS A 482 22.13 19.97 -10.52
CA LYS A 482 23.39 19.29 -10.20
C LYS A 482 23.35 18.71 -8.78
N PRO A 483 23.67 17.41 -8.59
CA PRO A 483 23.82 16.84 -7.27
C PRO A 483 24.99 17.44 -6.50
N VAL A 484 24.85 17.51 -5.18
CA VAL A 484 25.90 17.99 -4.26
C VAL A 484 26.24 16.88 -3.25
N SER A 485 27.52 16.75 -2.93
CA SER A 485 28.04 15.71 -2.01
C SER A 485 27.50 15.84 -0.59
N SER A 486 27.20 17.04 -0.11
CA SER A 486 26.55 17.26 1.19
C SER A 486 25.16 16.63 1.29
N HIS A 487 24.55 16.23 0.17
CA HIS A 487 23.27 15.52 0.11
C HIS A 487 23.44 14.00 -0.02
N SER A 488 24.58 13.44 0.38
CA SER A 488 24.88 12.00 0.26
C SER A 488 23.88 11.07 0.94
N GLU A 489 23.27 11.48 2.05
CA GLU A 489 22.19 10.69 2.68
C GLU A 489 20.98 10.54 1.76
N LEU A 490 20.59 11.63 1.09
CA LEU A 490 19.48 11.70 0.15
C LEU A 490 19.78 10.94 -1.14
N LEU A 491 20.97 11.18 -1.72
CA LEU A 491 21.45 10.46 -2.91
C LEU A 491 21.57 8.95 -2.65
N GLY A 492 21.93 8.58 -1.41
CA GLY A 492 22.03 7.21 -0.96
C GLY A 492 20.71 6.43 -0.99
N GLU A 493 19.55 7.10 -0.91
CA GLU A 493 18.24 6.46 -1.12
C GLU A 493 18.03 6.02 -2.58
N PHE A 494 18.81 6.59 -3.50
CA PHE A 494 18.75 6.32 -4.93
C PHE A 494 19.99 5.58 -5.44
N ALA A 495 20.79 4.99 -4.55
CA ALA A 495 22.07 4.36 -4.85
C ALA A 495 22.00 3.26 -5.94
N GLY A 496 20.84 2.62 -6.13
CA GLY A 496 20.61 1.63 -7.18
C GLY A 496 20.33 2.21 -8.57
N LEU A 497 20.07 3.51 -8.71
CA LEU A 497 19.77 4.14 -10.00
C LEU A 497 21.05 4.50 -10.75
N LYS A 498 21.11 4.17 -12.04
CA LYS A 498 22.22 4.56 -12.93
C LYS A 498 22.46 6.07 -13.00
N GLY A 499 21.40 6.86 -12.77
CA GLY A 499 21.51 8.31 -12.65
C GLY A 499 22.48 8.74 -11.54
N VAL A 500 22.55 8.03 -10.40
CA VAL A 500 23.54 8.34 -9.35
C VAL A 500 24.96 8.04 -9.85
N THR A 501 25.16 6.87 -10.48
CA THR A 501 26.45 6.45 -11.03
C THR A 501 27.04 7.50 -11.98
N LEU A 502 26.20 8.06 -12.87
CA LEU A 502 26.58 9.12 -13.81
C LEU A 502 27.25 10.32 -13.12
N TRP A 503 26.69 10.75 -11.99
CA TRP A 503 27.14 11.95 -11.28
C TRP A 503 28.33 11.70 -10.34
N LEU A 504 28.69 10.45 -10.02
CA LEU A 504 29.70 10.13 -8.99
C LEU A 504 31.05 10.82 -9.22
N ASN A 505 31.51 10.87 -10.46
CA ASN A 505 32.79 11.50 -10.80
C ASN A 505 32.77 13.02 -10.60
N SER A 506 31.59 13.64 -10.66
CA SER A 506 31.41 15.09 -10.51
C SER A 506 31.17 15.54 -9.05
N LEU A 507 30.81 14.61 -8.16
CA LEU A 507 30.61 14.91 -6.74
C LEU A 507 31.95 15.19 -6.07
N ASN A 508 32.09 16.34 -5.41
CA ASN A 508 33.30 16.66 -4.66
C ASN A 508 33.08 16.45 -3.16
N PHE A 509 33.68 15.42 -2.58
CA PHE A 509 33.51 15.10 -1.15
C PHE A 509 34.52 15.90 -0.33
N GLU A 510 34.05 17.00 0.28
CA GLU A 510 34.87 17.78 1.23
C GLU A 510 35.08 17.03 2.55
N GLN A 511 34.13 16.15 2.92
CA GLN A 511 34.18 15.35 4.13
C GLN A 511 34.10 13.87 3.77
N LEU A 512 35.08 13.08 4.22
CA LEU A 512 35.14 11.63 3.96
C LEU A 512 33.88 10.89 4.42
N LYS A 513 33.25 11.37 5.50
CA LYS A 513 32.02 10.79 6.03
C LYS A 513 30.85 10.81 5.04
N ASP A 514 30.75 11.84 4.19
CA ASP A 514 29.66 11.96 3.22
C ASP A 514 29.83 10.90 2.12
N ALA A 515 31.07 10.66 1.70
CA ALA A 515 31.39 9.58 0.76
C ALA A 515 31.15 8.20 1.38
N GLN A 516 31.46 8.04 2.68
CA GLN A 516 31.21 6.80 3.42
C GLN A 516 29.72 6.45 3.47
N VAL A 517 28.83 7.45 3.57
CA VAL A 517 27.38 7.23 3.48
C VAL A 517 27.01 6.56 2.15
N LEU A 518 27.54 7.05 1.03
CA LEU A 518 27.26 6.45 -0.28
C LEU A 518 27.87 5.05 -0.43
N LEU A 519 29.11 4.83 0.04
CA LEU A 519 29.72 3.50 0.04
C LEU A 519 28.89 2.47 0.83
N ASN A 520 28.44 2.86 2.02
CA ASN A 520 27.56 2.05 2.87
C ASN A 520 26.24 1.74 2.15
N ARG A 521 25.68 2.71 1.42
CA ARG A 521 24.44 2.54 0.65
C ARG A 521 24.61 1.65 -0.58
N PHE A 522 25.69 1.82 -1.34
CA PHE A 522 25.98 0.92 -2.45
C PHE A 522 26.18 -0.52 -1.99
N ALA A 523 26.82 -0.72 -0.83
CA ALA A 523 26.98 -2.06 -0.25
C ALA A 523 25.65 -2.64 0.25
N ALA A 524 24.79 -1.85 0.90
CA ALA A 524 23.43 -2.26 1.25
C ALA A 524 22.62 -2.72 0.03
N GLU A 525 22.65 -1.92 -1.04
CA GLU A 525 21.88 -2.19 -2.25
C GLU A 525 22.54 -3.25 -3.15
N GLY A 526 23.78 -3.67 -2.86
CA GLY A 526 24.52 -4.66 -3.64
C GLY A 526 25.04 -4.13 -4.98
N VAL A 527 25.29 -2.82 -5.08
CA VAL A 527 25.68 -2.12 -6.30
C VAL A 527 27.19 -1.91 -6.41
N PHE A 528 27.90 -2.85 -7.05
CA PHE A 528 29.36 -2.90 -6.91
C PHE A 528 30.13 -1.89 -7.76
N GLU A 529 29.63 -1.54 -8.94
CA GLU A 529 30.33 -0.64 -9.86
C GLU A 529 30.47 0.80 -9.33
N PRO A 530 29.37 1.48 -8.94
CA PRO A 530 29.48 2.79 -8.29
C PRO A 530 30.27 2.74 -6.98
N PHE A 531 30.16 1.64 -6.21
CA PHE A 531 31.00 1.41 -5.03
C PHE A 531 32.49 1.38 -5.38
N ALA A 532 32.89 0.62 -6.41
CA ALA A 532 34.28 0.47 -6.81
C ALA A 532 34.87 1.78 -7.35
N ILE A 533 34.09 2.56 -8.12
CA ILE A 533 34.46 3.90 -8.60
C ILE A 533 34.78 4.81 -7.42
N LEU A 534 33.83 4.94 -6.49
CA LEU A 534 33.99 5.82 -5.34
C LEU A 534 35.11 5.35 -4.40
N ASN A 535 35.18 4.05 -4.10
CA ASN A 535 36.22 3.45 -3.29
C ASN A 535 37.63 3.73 -3.85
N THR A 536 37.82 3.54 -5.16
CA THR A 536 39.11 3.78 -5.82
C THR A 536 39.51 5.25 -5.74
N ARG A 537 38.55 6.15 -5.96
CA ARG A 537 38.78 7.60 -5.91
C ARG A 537 39.20 8.09 -4.52
N LEU A 538 38.70 7.46 -3.47
CA LEU A 538 39.05 7.78 -2.08
C LEU A 538 40.37 7.15 -1.63
N GLY A 539 41.00 6.29 -2.44
CA GLY A 539 42.21 5.55 -2.05
C GLY A 539 41.92 4.30 -1.20
N GLY A 540 40.66 3.83 -1.18
CA GLY A 540 40.21 2.67 -0.42
C GLY A 540 39.20 3.02 0.69
N VAL A 541 38.37 2.05 1.07
CA VAL A 541 37.46 2.12 2.22
C VAL A 541 38.28 1.97 3.50
N VAL A 542 37.98 2.83 4.48
CA VAL A 542 38.50 2.68 5.84
C VAL A 542 37.52 1.82 6.63
N PHE A 543 37.98 0.68 7.13
CA PHE A 543 37.23 -0.14 8.08
C PHE A 543 37.63 0.30 9.50
N ASN A 544 36.68 0.86 10.24
CA ASN A 544 36.87 1.30 11.61
C ASN A 544 35.95 0.48 12.52
N ASP A 545 36.54 -0.22 13.47
CA ASP A 545 35.84 -1.14 14.38
C ASP A 545 34.73 -0.44 15.19
N ASN A 546 34.84 0.90 15.36
CA ASN A 546 33.89 1.73 16.11
C ASN A 546 32.78 2.35 15.25
N GLU A 547 32.73 2.09 13.94
CA GLU A 547 31.74 2.65 13.03
C GLU A 547 31.00 1.56 12.24
N LEU A 548 29.85 1.92 11.68
CA LEU A 548 29.16 1.03 10.74
C LEU A 548 29.81 1.16 9.36
N ASP A 549 30.37 0.04 8.89
CA ASP A 549 31.10 -0.05 7.64
C ASP A 549 30.26 -0.69 6.51
N PRO A 550 30.78 -0.75 5.26
CA PRO A 550 30.03 -1.32 4.15
C PRO A 550 29.71 -2.82 4.32
N LEU A 551 30.51 -3.57 5.08
CA LEU A 551 30.25 -4.98 5.33
C LEU A 551 29.02 -5.15 6.22
N TYR A 552 28.86 -4.35 7.28
CA TYR A 552 27.64 -4.32 8.09
C TYR A 552 26.37 -4.14 7.22
N PHE A 553 26.38 -3.13 6.35
CA PHE A 553 25.25 -2.80 5.49
C PHE A 553 24.97 -3.87 4.42
N PHE A 554 26.03 -4.48 3.88
CA PHE A 554 25.94 -5.60 2.96
C PHE A 554 25.30 -6.83 3.62
N ILE A 555 25.75 -7.22 4.83
CA ILE A 555 25.19 -8.35 5.59
C ILE A 555 23.71 -8.12 5.86
N GLN A 556 23.35 -6.92 6.32
CA GLN A 556 21.97 -6.58 6.67
C GLN A 556 20.99 -6.77 5.50
N ASN A 557 21.44 -6.52 4.27
CA ASN A 557 20.61 -6.53 3.05
C ASN A 557 20.97 -7.66 2.08
N TYR A 558 21.80 -8.61 2.51
CA TYR A 558 22.22 -9.72 1.68
C TYR A 558 21.02 -10.58 1.30
N SER A 559 20.80 -10.73 0.00
CA SER A 559 19.80 -11.63 -0.56
C SER A 559 20.44 -12.47 -1.64
N ALA A 560 20.23 -13.78 -1.56
CA ALA A 560 20.67 -14.70 -2.61
C ALA A 560 19.87 -14.55 -3.91
N LEU A 561 18.71 -13.89 -3.84
CA LEU A 561 17.86 -13.55 -4.98
C LEU A 561 18.03 -12.07 -5.32
N SER A 562 18.31 -11.79 -6.59
CA SER A 562 18.28 -10.45 -7.16
C SER A 562 16.87 -10.16 -7.68
N ILE A 563 15.98 -9.69 -6.81
CA ILE A 563 14.64 -9.23 -7.19
C ILE A 563 14.69 -7.71 -7.30
N HIS A 564 14.27 -7.15 -8.43
CA HIS A 564 14.13 -5.72 -8.65
C HIS A 564 12.66 -5.41 -8.89
N SER A 565 12.09 -4.54 -8.08
CA SER A 565 10.76 -3.97 -8.32
C SER A 565 10.93 -2.65 -9.09
N GLY A 566 10.79 -2.69 -10.41
CA GLY A 566 10.99 -1.54 -11.30
C GLY A 566 11.54 -1.96 -12.68
N ASP A 567 11.78 -1.00 -13.58
CA ASP A 567 12.43 -1.27 -14.86
C ASP A 567 13.90 -1.72 -14.63
N PRO A 568 14.26 -2.98 -14.90
CA PRO A 568 15.61 -3.51 -14.67
C PRO A 568 16.69 -2.77 -15.46
N ILE A 569 16.34 -2.07 -16.55
CA ILE A 569 17.29 -1.34 -17.38
C ILE A 569 17.83 -0.09 -16.64
N THR A 570 17.03 0.48 -15.75
CA THR A 570 17.34 1.71 -15.00
C THR A 570 18.08 1.49 -13.68
N TYR A 571 17.98 0.27 -13.15
CA TYR A 571 18.63 -0.13 -11.92
C TYR A 571 19.91 -0.92 -12.20
N GLU A 572 20.88 -0.77 -11.32
CA GLU A 572 22.06 -1.61 -11.30
C GLU A 572 21.75 -2.99 -10.69
N ASN A 573 22.24 -4.05 -11.34
CA ASN A 573 22.05 -5.41 -10.87
C ASN A 573 22.82 -5.67 -9.57
N LYS A 574 22.23 -6.42 -8.63
CA LYS A 574 22.93 -6.87 -7.41
C LYS A 574 24.16 -7.71 -7.75
N LYS A 575 25.36 -7.19 -7.49
CA LYS A 575 26.67 -7.81 -7.74
C LYS A 575 27.25 -8.42 -6.45
N ASN A 576 26.47 -9.26 -5.75
CA ASN A 576 26.87 -9.86 -4.46
C ASN A 576 28.23 -10.56 -4.50
N LYS A 577 28.53 -11.30 -5.58
CA LYS A 577 29.81 -11.99 -5.74
C LYS A 577 30.99 -11.01 -5.73
N ALA A 578 30.85 -9.86 -6.40
CA ALA A 578 31.90 -8.86 -6.45
C ALA A 578 32.16 -8.22 -5.07
N PHE A 579 31.11 -7.98 -4.28
CA PHE A 579 31.27 -7.56 -2.88
C PHE A 579 31.92 -8.63 -2.01
N ILE A 580 31.51 -9.90 -2.15
CA ILE A 580 32.14 -11.02 -1.41
C ILE A 580 33.64 -11.09 -1.73
N ASP A 581 33.99 -11.07 -3.02
CA ASP A 581 35.38 -11.10 -3.48
C ASP A 581 36.16 -9.87 -2.96
N PHE A 582 35.53 -8.69 -2.94
CA PHE A 582 36.12 -7.47 -2.39
C PHE A 582 36.41 -7.59 -0.89
N PHE A 583 35.43 -7.98 -0.07
CA PHE A 583 35.62 -8.10 1.38
C PHE A 583 36.67 -9.16 1.73
N ASN A 584 36.66 -10.30 1.02
CA ASN A 584 37.65 -11.36 1.22
C ASN A 584 39.08 -10.91 0.86
N ARG A 585 39.25 -10.17 -0.24
CA ARG A 585 40.57 -9.65 -0.65
C ARG A 585 41.12 -8.59 0.30
N ASN A 586 40.24 -7.80 0.92
CA ASN A 586 40.63 -6.75 1.85
C ASN A 586 40.79 -7.24 3.30
N GLY A 587 40.48 -8.50 3.60
CA GLY A 587 40.70 -9.11 4.92
C GLY A 587 39.91 -8.43 6.04
N VAL A 588 38.65 -8.06 5.79
CA VAL A 588 37.81 -7.34 6.75
C VAL A 588 37.60 -8.16 8.02
N HIS A 589 37.81 -7.55 9.20
CA HIS A 589 37.60 -8.20 10.48
C HIS A 589 36.12 -8.25 10.86
N ILE A 590 35.68 -9.36 11.45
CA ILE A 590 34.29 -9.54 11.87
C ILE A 590 34.10 -8.97 13.28
N GLU A 591 33.42 -7.83 13.33
CA GLU A 591 33.07 -7.12 14.56
C GLU A 591 31.69 -7.52 15.14
N PRO A 592 31.41 -7.19 16.41
CA PRO A 592 30.12 -7.48 17.04
C PRO A 592 28.88 -6.98 16.29
N GLN A 593 28.96 -5.84 15.58
CA GLN A 593 27.87 -5.32 14.74
C GLN A 593 27.59 -6.23 13.53
N HIS A 594 28.63 -6.85 12.95
CA HIS A 594 28.49 -7.81 11.85
C HIS A 594 27.75 -9.06 12.32
N LEU A 595 28.07 -9.55 13.51
CA LEU A 595 27.36 -10.68 14.12
C LEU A 595 25.90 -10.35 14.44
N ARG A 596 25.60 -9.13 14.87
CA ARG A 596 24.21 -8.67 15.07
C ARG A 596 23.45 -8.58 13.74
N ALA A 597 24.07 -8.04 12.69
CA ALA A 597 23.48 -8.01 11.34
C ALA A 597 23.23 -9.43 10.80
N ALA A 598 24.19 -10.35 10.97
CA ALA A 598 24.06 -11.74 10.57
C ALA A 598 22.96 -12.47 11.34
N PHE A 599 22.82 -12.19 12.64
CA PHE A 599 21.71 -12.73 13.45
C PHE A 599 20.36 -12.22 12.94
N ALA A 600 20.24 -10.93 12.62
CA ALA A 600 19.02 -10.38 12.04
C ALA A 600 18.69 -11.04 10.69
N LEU A 601 19.69 -11.27 9.85
CA LEU A 601 19.53 -12.00 8.59
C LEU A 601 19.09 -13.45 8.81
N LYS A 602 19.65 -14.14 9.80
CA LYS A 602 19.26 -15.53 10.16
C LYS A 602 17.78 -15.64 10.51
N ILE A 603 17.26 -14.70 11.30
CA ILE A 603 15.85 -14.68 11.71
C ILE A 603 14.91 -14.29 10.56
N ARG A 604 15.30 -13.33 9.71
CA ARG A 604 14.45 -12.81 8.63
C ARG A 604 14.50 -13.64 7.34
N TYR A 605 15.68 -14.11 6.95
CA TYR A 605 15.96 -14.75 5.66
C TYR A 605 17.00 -15.88 5.81
N ARG A 606 16.58 -16.99 6.42
CA ARG A 606 17.47 -18.11 6.77
C ARG A 606 18.28 -18.68 5.60
N GLU A 607 17.69 -18.79 4.41
CA GLU A 607 18.41 -19.28 3.23
C GLU A 607 19.56 -18.34 2.83
N SER A 608 19.30 -17.03 2.82
CA SER A 608 20.31 -16.01 2.54
C SER A 608 21.42 -16.03 3.61
N TYR A 609 21.06 -16.17 4.90
CA TYR A 609 22.04 -16.36 5.97
C TYR A 609 22.92 -17.60 5.74
N ASN A 610 22.31 -18.77 5.49
CA ASN A 610 23.05 -20.03 5.26
C ASN A 610 24.02 -19.92 4.09
N ARG A 611 23.65 -19.20 3.02
CA ARG A 611 24.55 -18.94 1.89
C ARG A 611 25.66 -17.97 2.27
N LEU A 612 25.34 -16.89 3.00
CA LEU A 612 26.33 -15.89 3.42
C LEU A 612 27.42 -16.50 4.30
N ILE A 613 27.07 -17.35 5.28
CA ILE A 613 28.05 -17.98 6.17
C ILE A 613 28.96 -18.99 5.46
N ASN A 614 28.57 -19.53 4.31
CA ASN A 614 29.48 -20.35 3.50
C ASN A 614 30.63 -19.52 2.91
N TYR A 615 30.42 -18.22 2.69
CA TYR A 615 31.45 -17.29 2.23
C TYR A 615 32.20 -16.64 3.40
N PHE A 616 31.52 -16.40 4.52
CA PHE A 616 32.08 -15.82 5.74
C PHE A 616 31.74 -16.69 6.96
N PRO A 617 32.48 -17.79 7.20
CA PRO A 617 32.18 -18.71 8.32
C PRO A 617 32.20 -18.04 9.70
N GLU A 618 33.00 -16.98 9.83
CA GLU A 618 33.13 -16.18 11.04
C GLU A 618 31.83 -15.43 11.43
N LEU A 619 30.88 -15.29 10.50
CA LEU A 619 29.54 -14.74 10.77
C LEU A 619 28.58 -15.74 11.43
N GLU A 620 29.01 -16.97 11.70
CA GLU A 620 28.16 -17.99 12.32
C GLU A 620 27.74 -17.56 13.74
N VAL A 621 26.43 -17.33 13.92
CA VAL A 621 25.89 -16.88 15.20
C VAL A 621 25.55 -18.07 16.11
N LYS A 622 26.33 -18.22 17.18
CA LYS A 622 26.21 -19.29 18.18
C LYS A 622 25.16 -19.03 19.27
N SER A 623 24.89 -17.77 19.60
CA SER A 623 23.86 -17.38 20.58
C SER A 623 23.22 -16.05 20.19
N GLY A 624 21.92 -15.93 20.42
CA GLY A 624 21.16 -14.70 20.22
C GLY A 624 21.07 -13.81 21.47
N GLU A 625 21.47 -14.27 22.66
CA GLU A 625 21.09 -13.61 23.93
C GLU A 625 21.47 -12.12 24.02
N ASP A 626 22.54 -11.71 23.36
CA ASP A 626 23.07 -10.35 23.37
C ASP A 626 22.66 -9.50 22.16
N TYR A 627 21.76 -10.02 21.32
CA TYR A 627 21.23 -9.28 20.19
C TYR A 627 20.44 -8.05 20.62
N PHE A 628 20.63 -6.97 19.86
CA PHE A 628 19.80 -5.78 19.84
C PHE A 628 19.89 -5.16 18.45
N SER A 629 18.97 -4.25 18.14
CA SER A 629 19.03 -3.41 16.95
C SER A 629 18.53 -2.02 17.28
N VAL A 630 19.21 -1.00 16.75
CA VAL A 630 18.79 0.39 16.90
C VAL A 630 18.06 0.80 15.62
N ASN A 631 16.80 1.22 15.78
CA ASN A 631 15.99 1.70 14.69
C ASN A 631 16.14 3.23 14.58
N CYS A 632 16.69 3.70 13.45
CA CYS A 632 16.91 5.11 13.19
C CYS A 632 15.66 5.85 12.65
N ARG A 633 14.46 5.27 12.79
CA ARG A 633 13.19 5.89 12.37
C ARG A 633 12.57 6.74 13.46
#